data_AF-A0A2P5LN48-F1
#
_entry.id   AF-A0A2P5LN48-F1
#
_cell.length_a   1.000
_cell.length_b   1.000
_cell.length_c   1.000
_cell.angle_alpha   90.00
_cell.angle_beta   90.00
_cell.angle_gamma   90.00
#
_symmetry.space_group_name_H-M   'P 1'
#
loop_
_entity.id
_entity.type
_entity.pdbx_description
1 polymer ?
#
loop_
_entity_poly.entity_id
_entity_poly.type
_entity_poly.pdbx_seq_one_letter_code
_entity_poly.pdbx_strand_id
1 'polypeptide(L)' 'DATEFVASCEARCMNEGGEGKICHDACACTAREAISSKALAGVTDEAERGRRLNEIAQRCVANGR' A
#
# COMPACT_ATOMS: atom_id res chain seq x y z
N ASP A 1 1.78 -1.84 12.49
CA ASP A 1 1.94 -3.26 12.10
C ASP A 1 1.60 -3.43 10.61
N ALA A 2 2.07 -4.48 9.92
CA ALA A 2 1.73 -4.69 8.50
C ALA A 2 0.22 -4.91 8.29
N THR A 3 -0.43 -5.61 9.22
CA THR A 3 -1.87 -5.88 9.19
C THR A 3 -2.69 -4.59 9.33
N GLU A 4 -2.27 -3.69 10.21
CA GLU A 4 -2.92 -2.39 10.44
C GLU A 4 -2.80 -1.46 9.23
N PHE A 5 -1.65 -1.51 8.53
CA PHE A 5 -1.48 -0.79 7.26
C PHE A 5 -2.41 -1.33 6.18
N VAL A 6 -2.48 -2.65 6.03
CA VAL A 6 -3.35 -3.30 5.02
C VAL A 6 -4.81 -2.93 5.25
N ALA A 7 -5.30 -3.01 6.48
CA ALA A 7 -6.68 -2.63 6.82
C ALA A 7 -6.98 -1.15 6.50
N SER A 8 -6.05 -0.24 6.81
CA SER A 8 -6.20 1.19 6.51
C SER A 8 -6.17 1.49 5.00
N CYS A 9 -5.31 0.79 4.27
CA CYS A 9 -5.19 0.88 2.82
C CYS A 9 -6.46 0.36 2.13
N GLU A 10 -6.99 -0.78 2.58
CA GLU A 10 -8.23 -1.36 2.05
C GLU A 10 -9.43 -0.45 2.27
N ALA A 11 -9.58 0.10 3.47
CA ALA A 11 -10.67 1.03 3.78
C ALA A 11 -10.63 2.25 2.85
N ARG A 12 -9.44 2.79 2.56
CA ARG A 12 -9.27 3.91 1.64
C ARG A 12 -9.57 3.51 0.20
N CYS A 13 -9.03 2.39 -0.26
CA CYS A 13 -9.25 1.87 -1.61
C CYS A 13 -10.75 1.62 -1.88
N MET A 14 -11.47 1.05 -0.92
CA MET A 14 -12.92 0.85 -1.01
C MET A 14 -13.70 2.18 -0.98
N ASN A 15 -13.28 3.15 -0.17
CA ASN A 15 -13.87 4.50 -0.17
C ASN A 15 -13.67 5.24 -1.50
N GLU A 16 -12.57 4.96 -2.21
CA GLU A 16 -12.27 5.49 -3.55
C GLU A 16 -12.99 4.71 -4.66
N GLY A 17 -13.82 3.71 -4.32
CA GLY A 17 -14.63 2.92 -5.24
C GLY A 17 -13.98 1.64 -5.76
N GLY A 18 -12.86 1.22 -5.16
CA GLY A 18 -12.19 -0.04 -5.48
C GLY A 18 -12.96 -1.29 -5.04
N GLU A 19 -12.74 -2.40 -5.72
CA GLU A 19 -13.34 -3.70 -5.37
C GLU A 19 -12.59 -4.38 -4.22
N GLY A 20 -13.31 -4.93 -3.24
CA GLY A 20 -12.73 -5.45 -1.99
C GLY A 20 -11.58 -6.44 -2.18
N LYS A 21 -11.70 -7.41 -3.10
CA LYS A 21 -10.60 -8.36 -3.37
C LYS A 21 -9.38 -7.70 -4.01
N ILE A 22 -9.59 -6.79 -4.96
CA ILE A 22 -8.51 -6.07 -5.64
C ILE A 22 -7.78 -5.15 -4.65
N CYS A 23 -8.55 -4.45 -3.80
CA CYS A 23 -8.00 -3.64 -2.72
C CYS A 23 -7.16 -4.46 -1.75
N HIS A 24 -7.67 -5.62 -1.30
CA HIS A 24 -6.92 -6.53 -0.42
C HIS A 24 -5.60 -6.98 -1.06
N ASP A 25 -5.65 -7.49 -2.30
CA ASP A 25 -4.47 -8.01 -3.00
C ASP A 25 -3.42 -6.90 -3.22
N ALA A 26 -3.85 -5.70 -3.63
CA ALA A 26 -2.97 -4.56 -3.84
C ALA A 26 -2.36 -4.04 -2.53
N CYS A 27 -3.14 -3.95 -1.45
CA CYS A 27 -2.68 -3.47 -0.15
C CYS A 27 -1.74 -4.48 0.52
N ALA A 28 -2.03 -5.78 0.43
CA ALA A 28 -1.15 -6.85 0.90
C ALA A 28 0.18 -6.87 0.14
N CYS A 29 0.15 -6.72 -1.19
CA CYS A 29 1.34 -6.55 -2.01
C CYS A 29 2.15 -5.32 -1.57
N THR A 30 1.48 -4.18 -1.35
CA THR A 30 2.14 -2.93 -0.94
C THR A 30 2.85 -3.07 0.39
N ALA A 31 2.19 -3.69 1.38
CA ALA A 31 2.77 -3.95 2.69
C ALA A 31 4.03 -4.82 2.59
N ARG A 32 3.95 -5.91 1.81
CA ARG A 32 5.05 -6.84 1.61
C ARG A 32 6.24 -6.16 0.92
N GLU A 33 6.00 -5.40 -0.14
CA GLU A 33 7.04 -4.71 -0.88
C GLU A 33 7.68 -3.59 -0.04
N ALA A 34 6.89 -2.83 0.72
CA ALA A 34 7.42 -1.79 1.60
C ALA A 34 8.37 -2.36 2.68
N ILE A 35 8.05 -3.54 3.21
CA ILE A 35 8.91 -4.26 4.18
C ILE A 35 10.16 -4.82 3.47
N SER A 36 9.96 -5.55 2.37
CA SER A 36 11.03 -6.24 1.63
C SER A 36 12.11 -5.26 1.13
N SER A 37 11.67 -4.13 0.57
CA SER A 37 12.56 -3.09 0.03
C SER A 37 13.06 -2.11 1.08
N LYS A 38 12.61 -2.21 2.34
CA LYS A 38 12.84 -1.21 3.39
C LYS A 38 12.47 0.20 2.92
N ALA A 39 11.41 0.35 2.12
CA ALA A 39 11.02 1.60 1.47
C ALA A 39 10.83 2.77 2.45
N LEU A 40 10.45 2.46 3.69
CA LEU A 40 10.20 3.44 4.75
C LEU A 40 11.38 3.61 5.72
N ALA A 41 12.51 2.94 5.51
CA ALA A 41 13.67 3.11 6.37
C ALA A 41 14.21 4.54 6.27
N GLY A 42 14.33 5.19 7.44
CA GLY A 42 14.80 6.57 7.54
C GLY A 42 13.80 7.64 7.09
N VAL A 43 12.56 7.28 6.77
CA VAL A 43 11.51 8.26 6.44
C VAL A 43 10.96 8.85 7.73
N THR A 44 11.15 10.16 7.90
CA THR A 44 10.61 10.93 9.04
C THR A 44 9.42 11.81 8.64
N ASP A 45 9.27 12.10 7.35
CA ASP A 45 8.21 12.94 6.81
C ASP A 45 7.01 12.10 6.35
N GLU A 46 5.81 12.44 6.81
CA GLU A 46 4.60 11.69 6.44
C GLU A 46 4.20 11.86 4.97
N ALA A 47 4.48 13.01 4.36
CA ALA A 47 4.18 13.19 2.94
C ALA A 47 5.09 12.30 2.07
N GLU A 48 6.37 12.20 2.43
CA GLU A 48 7.32 11.27 1.82
C GLU A 48 6.93 9.81 2.05
N ARG A 49 6.49 9.46 3.26
CA ARG A 49 5.95 8.13 3.56
C ARG A 49 4.78 7.80 2.64
N GLY A 50 3.85 8.73 2.49
CA GLY A 50 2.70 8.59 1.60
C GLY A 50 3.09 8.42 0.13
N ARG A 51 4.04 9.23 -0.37
CA ARG A 51 4.53 9.14 -1.75
C ARG A 51 5.13 7.77 -2.05
N ARG A 52 6.05 7.27 -1.21
CA ARG A 52 6.71 5.97 -1.42
C ARG A 52 5.71 4.81 -1.40
N LEU A 53 4.76 4.84 -0.46
CA LEU A 53 3.72 3.82 -0.40
C LEU A 53 2.82 3.87 -1.63
N ASN A 54 2.49 5.05 -2.13
CA ASN A 54 1.68 5.22 -3.33
C ASN A 54 2.41 4.69 -4.59
N GLU A 55 3.71 4.93 -4.72
CA GLU A 55 4.51 4.38 -5.83
C GLU A 55 4.53 2.84 -5.82
N ILE A 56 4.65 2.24 -4.64
CA ILE A 56 4.60 0.78 -4.49
C ILE A 56 3.19 0.27 -4.82
N ALA A 57 2.15 0.93 -4.31
CA ALA A 57 0.76 0.56 -4.57
C ALA A 57 0.42 0.58 -6.07
N GLN A 58 0.88 1.60 -6.81
CA GLN A 58 0.69 1.65 -8.26
C GLN A 58 1.33 0.46 -8.98
N ARG A 59 2.51 0.00 -8.55
CA ARG A 59 3.14 -1.21 -9.10
C ARG A 59 2.36 -2.48 -8.76
N CYS A 60 1.86 -2.57 -7.54
CA CYS A 60 1.07 -3.70 -7.08
C CYS A 60 -0.27 -3.82 -7.82
N VAL A 61 -0.96 -2.70 -8.05
CA VAL A 61 -2.20 -2.65 -8.84
C VAL A 61 -1.92 -3.00 -10.31
N ALA A 62 -0.84 -2.47 -10.89
CA ALA A 62 -0.47 -2.74 -12.28
C ALA A 62 -0.08 -4.21 -12.55
N ASN A 63 0.52 -4.89 -11.58
CA ASN A 63 0.87 -6.32 -11.66
C ASN A 63 -0.32 -7.26 -11.36
N GLY A 64 -1.43 -6.75 -10.82
CA GLY A 64 -2.62 -7.53 -10.48
C GLY A 64 -3.63 -7.67 -11.62
N ARG A 65 -3.30 -7.25 -12.84
CA ARG A 65 -4.19 -7.23 -14.01
C ARG A 65 -3.83 -8.29 -15.03
#